data_AF-W1XMX0-F1
#
_entry.id   AF-W1XMX0-F1
#
_cell.length_a   1.000
_cell.length_b   1.000
_cell.length_c   1.000
_cell.angle_alpha   90.00
_cell.angle_beta   90.00
_cell.angle_gamma   90.00
#
_symmetry.space_group_name_H-M   'P 1'
#
loop_
_entity.id
_entity.type
_entity.pdbx_description
1 polymer ?
#
loop_
_entity_poly.entity_id
_entity_poly.type
_entity_poly.pdbx_seq_one_letter_code
_entity_poly.pdbx_strand_id
1 'polypeptide(L)' 'VFNWLQTAGNVERHEMYRTFNCGVGMIIALPAPEVDKALALLNANGENAWKIGIIKASDSEQRVVIE' A
#
# COMPACT_ATOMS: atom_id res chain seq x y z
N VAL A 1 1.23 10.78 -11.95
CA VAL A 1 0.30 10.06 -12.86
C VAL A 1 -1.09 9.91 -12.24
N PHE A 2 -1.25 9.23 -11.11
CA PHE A 2 -2.59 8.96 -10.54
C PHE A 2 -3.42 10.21 -10.17
N ASN A 3 -2.79 11.25 -9.62
CA ASN A 3 -3.50 12.52 -9.37
C ASN A 3 -4.08 13.13 -10.65
N TRP A 4 -3.37 13.01 -11.77
CA TRP A 4 -3.88 13.48 -13.06
C TRP A 4 -5.03 12.60 -13.56
N LEU A 5 -4.90 11.27 -13.46
CA LEU A 5 -5.97 10.34 -13.84
C LEU A 5 -7.26 10.60 -13.03
N GLN A 6 -7.11 10.83 -11.73
CA GLN A 6 -8.23 11.13 -10.85
C GLN A 6 -8.95 12.42 -11.29
N THR A 7 -8.20 13.50 -11.48
CA THR A 7 -8.78 14.81 -11.87
C THR A 7 -9.34 14.79 -13.29
N ALA A 8 -8.61 14.22 -14.25
CA ALA A 8 -9.02 14.21 -15.66
C ALA A 8 -10.22 13.29 -15.91
N GLY A 9 -10.30 12.15 -15.20
CA GLY A 9 -11.42 11.21 -15.29
C GLY A 9 -12.56 11.50 -14.31
N ASN A 10 -12.43 12.50 -13.45
CA ASN A 10 -13.34 12.78 -12.33
C ASN A 10 -13.69 11.51 -11.53
N VAL A 11 -12.67 10.70 -11.22
CA VAL A 11 -12.84 9.40 -10.58
C VAL A 11 -12.89 9.56 -9.06
N GLU A 12 -13.89 8.92 -8.44
CA GLU A 12 -14.00 8.85 -6.99
C GLU A 12 -12.75 8.24 -6.35
N ARG A 13 -12.32 8.76 -5.19
CA ARG A 13 -11.10 8.26 -4.52
C ARG A 13 -11.19 6.78 -4.19
N HIS A 14 -12.37 6.29 -3.82
CA HIS A 14 -12.58 4.87 -3.56
C HIS A 14 -12.33 4.02 -4.81
N GLU A 15 -12.84 4.45 -5.96
CA GLU A 15 -12.62 3.77 -7.25
C GLU A 15 -11.15 3.83 -7.67
N MET A 16 -10.44 4.93 -7.38
CA MET A 16 -8.99 5.00 -7.63
C MET A 16 -8.22 3.88 -6.92
N TYR A 17 -8.51 3.61 -5.64
CA TYR A 17 -7.86 2.53 -4.89
C TYR A 17 -8.29 1.13 -5.33
N ARG A 18 -9.52 0.99 -5.84
CA ARG A 18 -10.06 -0.29 -6.31
C ARG A 18 -9.49 -0.68 -7.68
N THR A 19 -9.23 0.30 -8.55
CA THR A 19 -8.81 0.06 -9.94
C THR A 19 -7.29 0.19 -10.14
N PHE A 20 -6.62 1.08 -9.40
CA PHE A 20 -5.21 1.38 -9.60
C PHE A 20 -4.37 1.10 -8.36
N ASN A 21 -3.12 0.72 -8.59
CA ASN A 21 -2.15 0.46 -7.52
C ASN A 21 -1.77 1.72 -6.70
N CYS A 22 -2.05 2.92 -7.23
CA CYS A 22 -1.76 4.20 -6.58
C CYS A 22 -0.30 4.35 -6.09
N GLY A 23 0.65 3.72 -6.78
CA GLY A 23 2.08 3.76 -6.44
C GLY A 23 2.58 2.59 -5.60
N VAL A 24 1.72 1.63 -5.24
CA VAL A 24 2.10 0.43 -4.46
C VAL A 24 1.93 -0.81 -5.32
N GLY A 25 3.02 -1.29 -5.93
CA GLY A 25 2.98 -2.47 -6.79
C GLY A 25 2.92 -3.81 -6.03
N MET A 26 3.39 -3.84 -4.79
CA MET A 26 3.51 -5.05 -3.98
C MET A 26 3.38 -4.74 -2.49
N ILE A 27 2.78 -5.67 -1.74
CA ILE A 27 2.73 -5.65 -0.26
C ILE A 27 3.39 -6.93 0.25
N ILE A 28 4.25 -6.81 1.26
CA ILE A 28 4.92 -7.91 1.92
C ILE A 28 4.46 -7.96 3.37
N ALA A 29 4.01 -9.13 3.83
CA ALA A 29 3.69 -9.39 5.24
C ALA A 29 4.86 -10.13 5.91
N LEU A 30 5.33 -9.58 7.03
CA LEU A 30 6.46 -10.13 7.79
C LEU A 30 6.32 -9.82 9.30
N PRO A 31 7.05 -10.54 10.18
CA PRO A 31 7.08 -10.22 11.61
C PRO A 31 7.57 -8.79 11.87
N ALA A 32 6.93 -8.11 12.83
CA ALA A 32 7.27 -6.73 13.18
C ALA A 32 8.76 -6.49 13.53
N PRO A 33 9.48 -7.42 14.20
CA PRO A 33 10.90 -7.24 14.50
C PRO A 33 11.82 -7.23 13.27
N GLU A 34 11.34 -7.72 12.11
CA GLU A 34 12.16 -7.82 10.89
C GLU A 34 11.99 -6.63 9.94
N VAL A 35 11.11 -5.68 10.26
CA VAL A 35 10.75 -4.55 9.39
C VAL A 35 11.98 -3.73 8.98
N ASP A 36 12.82 -3.33 9.93
CA ASP A 36 13.97 -2.46 9.63
C ASP A 36 14.99 -3.16 8.73
N LYS A 37 15.22 -4.46 8.98
CA LYS A 37 16.09 -5.30 8.14
C LYS A 37 15.54 -5.44 6.73
N ALA A 38 14.24 -5.69 6.59
CA ALA A 38 13.59 -5.83 5.29
C ALA A 38 13.60 -4.51 4.50
N LEU A 39 13.32 -3.37 5.15
CA LEU A 39 13.37 -2.06 4.53
C LEU A 39 14.78 -1.72 4.05
N ALA A 40 15.80 -1.96 4.88
CA ALA A 40 17.18 -1.74 4.51
C ALA A 40 17.59 -2.59 3.28
N LEU A 41 17.20 -3.87 3.25
CA LEU A 41 17.48 -4.77 2.13
C LEU A 41 16.80 -4.28 0.84
N LEU A 42 15.50 -4.00 0.89
CA LEU A 42 14.74 -3.59 -0.30
C LEU A 42 15.27 -2.28 -0.87
N ASN A 43 15.48 -1.27 -0.01
CA ASN A 43 15.97 0.03 -0.44
C ASN A 43 17.42 -0.02 -0.96
N ALA A 44 18.27 -0.91 -0.40
CA ALA A 44 19.61 -1.15 -0.92
C ALA A 44 19.62 -1.78 -2.33
N ASN A 45 18.54 -2.47 -2.71
CA ASN A 45 18.35 -3.05 -4.05
C ASN A 45 17.63 -2.10 -5.02
N GLY A 46 17.42 -0.83 -4.64
CA GLY A 46 16.81 0.18 -5.50
C GLY A 46 15.28 0.20 -5.47
N GLU A 47 14.64 -0.59 -4.60
CA GLU A 47 13.21 -0.51 -4.37
C GLU A 47 12.86 0.74 -3.55
N ASN A 48 11.63 1.23 -3.68
CA ASN A 48 11.08 2.25 -2.79
C ASN A 48 10.15 1.57 -1.78
N ALA A 49 10.71 1.01 -0.71
CA ALA A 49 9.96 0.28 0.31
C ALA A 49 9.74 1.13 1.57
N TRP A 50 8.51 1.10 2.09
CA TRP A 50 8.15 1.72 3.36
C TRP A 50 7.09 0.87 4.09
N LYS A 51 6.96 1.10 5.40
CA LYS A 51 5.89 0.47 6.19
C LYS A 51 4.55 1.12 5.84
N ILE A 52 3.70 0.40 5.11
CA ILE A 52 2.38 0.88 4.69
C ILE A 52 1.27 0.63 5.71
N GLY A 53 1.41 -0.37 6.59
CA GLY A 53 0.36 -0.73 7.54
C GLY A 53 0.69 -1.92 8.43
N ILE A 54 -0.36 -2.51 8.99
CA ILE A 54 -0.32 -3.69 9.88
C ILE A 54 -1.50 -4.62 9.60
N ILE A 55 -1.33 -5.91 9.87
CA ILE A 55 -2.41 -6.90 9.81
C ILE A 55 -2.99 -7.05 11.21
N LYS A 56 -4.32 -7.00 11.33
CA LYS A 56 -5.07 -7.24 12.56
C LYS A 56 -6.12 -8.32 12.32
N ALA A 57 -6.41 -9.12 13.33
CA ALA A 57 -7.58 -9.99 13.31
C ALA A 57 -8.85 -9.12 13.28
N SER A 58 -9.85 -9.55 12.52
CA SER A 58 -11.13 -8.86 12.36
C SER A 58 -12.22 -9.88 12.03
N ASP A 59 -13.40 -9.68 12.59
CA ASP A 59 -14.60 -10.46 12.30
C ASP A 59 -15.51 -9.76 11.27
N SER A 60 -15.09 -8.59 10.77
CA SER A 60 -15.80 -7.82 9.74
C SER A 60 -15.47 -8.34 8.34
N GLU A 61 -16.40 -8.18 7.40
CA GLU A 61 -16.13 -8.41 5.97
C GLU A 61 -15.15 -7.37 5.38
N GLN A 62 -14.95 -6.23 6.06
CA GLN A 62 -13.98 -5.23 5.64
C GLN A 62 -12.55 -5.77 5.78
N ARG A 63 -11.91 -6.02 4.63
CA ARG A 63 -10.54 -6.57 4.53
C ARG A 63 -9.44 -5.51 4.55
N VAL A 64 -9.77 -4.26 4.23
CA VAL A 64 -8.83 -3.14 4.18
C VAL A 64 -9.51 -1.91 4.78
N VAL A 65 -8.85 -1.29 5.75
CA VAL A 65 -9.26 -0.02 6.35
C VAL A 65 -8.12 0.97 6.12
N ILE A 66 -8.43 2.12 5.54
CA ILE A 66 -7.49 3.23 5.35
C ILE A 66 -7.89 4.29 6.37
N GLU A 67 -7.10 4.42 7.43
CA GLU A 67 -7.27 5.41 8.52
C GLU A 67 -6.28 6.56 8.36
#